data_AF-A0A2Z6NV70-F1
#
_entry.id   AF-A0A2Z6NV70-F1
#
_cell.length_a   1.000
_cell.length_b   1.000
_cell.length_c   1.000
_cell.angle_alpha   90.00
_cell.angle_beta   90.00
_cell.angle_gamma   90.00
#
_symmetry.space_group_name_H-M   'P 1'
#
loop_
_entity.id
_entity.type
_entity.pdbx_description
1 polymer ?
#
loop_
_entity_poly.entity_id
_entity_poly.type
_entity_poly.pdbx_seq_one_letter_code
_entity_poly.pdbx_strand_id
1 'polypeptide(L)'
;MRGNLFGLLASHPLSPLCSLHHLDAAEPLVPNMNRTQALENLIAATNIDPTRILQQTVCYDRLNSLTFSVSWGYAIQVFQGNVLLPDLLAVKRTFAPWRKIHSNFMFDTRDNPKDPCKRPSIFFLKNVTSDKREIWSSYSRHIEKKCPKSNPTHPKKITVFSRKLDLSIEEMKAPRRQCCDVFPSTNDTVSIHLRRCETIELISMES
;
A
#
# COMPACT_ATOMS: atom_id res chain seq x y z
N MET A 1 -20.02 4.47 -0.95
CA MET A 1 -19.46 3.49 0.01
C MET A 1 -19.31 4.18 1.36
N ARG A 2 -19.21 3.44 2.47
CA ARG A 2 -19.02 4.02 3.81
C ARG A 2 -18.17 3.11 4.69
N GLY A 3 -17.75 3.62 5.86
CA GLY A 3 -16.93 2.88 6.80
C GLY A 3 -15.45 2.90 6.43
N ASN A 4 -14.75 1.79 6.66
CA ASN A 4 -13.30 1.71 6.48
C ASN A 4 -12.89 1.58 4.99
N LEU A 5 -12.34 2.65 4.42
CA LEU A 5 -11.89 2.69 3.01
C LEU A 5 -10.51 2.06 2.77
N PHE A 6 -9.86 1.48 3.78
CA PHE A 6 -8.49 0.93 3.68
C PHE A 6 -8.28 0.04 2.48
N GLY A 7 -9.14 -0.96 2.26
CA GLY A 7 -8.97 -1.91 1.15
C GLY A 7 -9.07 -1.27 -0.22
N LEU A 8 -9.87 -0.21 -0.38
CA LEU A 8 -9.98 0.55 -1.63
C LEU A 8 -8.70 1.34 -1.90
N LEU A 9 -8.20 2.05 -0.89
CA LEU A 9 -7.02 2.90 -1.04
C LEU A 9 -5.72 2.07 -1.15
N ALA A 10 -5.60 0.99 -0.37
CA ALA A 10 -4.41 0.14 -0.35
C ALA A 10 -4.26 -0.75 -1.61
N SER A 11 -5.33 -0.93 -2.38
CA SER A 11 -5.36 -1.68 -3.64
C SER A 11 -5.76 -0.78 -4.81
N HIS A 12 -5.53 0.53 -4.70
CA HIS A 12 -5.84 1.45 -5.79
C HIS A 12 -4.98 1.09 -7.02
N PRO A 13 -5.58 0.97 -8.22
CA PRO A 13 -4.85 0.58 -9.41
C PRO A 13 -3.88 1.69 -9.85
N LEU A 14 -3.18 1.44 -10.96
CA LEU A 14 -2.19 2.36 -11.52
C LEU A 14 -2.80 3.65 -12.09
N SER A 15 -4.13 3.70 -12.25
CA SER A 15 -4.81 4.92 -12.66
C SER A 15 -4.56 6.01 -11.62
N PRO A 16 -4.29 7.26 -12.04
CA PRO A 16 -4.20 8.38 -11.10
C PRO A 16 -5.47 8.52 -10.26
N LEU A 17 -5.30 8.80 -8.97
CA LEU A 17 -6.43 9.10 -8.10
C LEU A 17 -7.02 10.46 -8.49
N CYS A 18 -8.22 10.47 -9.07
CA CYS A 18 -8.87 11.72 -9.48
C CYS A 18 -9.47 12.48 -8.29
N SER A 19 -10.26 11.80 -7.46
CA SER A 19 -10.93 12.43 -6.34
C SER A 19 -11.34 11.45 -5.23
N LEU A 20 -11.40 11.98 -4.01
CA LEU A 20 -12.00 11.32 -2.85
C LEU A 20 -13.12 12.21 -2.32
N HIS A 21 -14.34 11.68 -2.33
CA HIS A 21 -15.53 12.37 -1.83
C HIS A 21 -16.18 11.59 -0.69
N HIS A 22 -17.04 12.27 0.07
CA HIS A 22 -17.78 11.68 1.21
C HIS A 22 -16.90 11.12 2.34
N LEU A 23 -15.79 11.80 2.65
CA LEU A 23 -14.91 11.43 3.76
C LEU A 23 -15.56 11.60 5.15
N ASP A 24 -16.66 12.34 5.23
CA ASP A 24 -17.52 12.46 6.41
C ASP A 24 -18.19 11.12 6.78
N ALA A 25 -18.53 10.30 5.78
CA ALA A 25 -19.10 8.96 5.96
C ALA A 25 -18.04 7.84 6.06
N ALA A 26 -16.77 8.18 5.89
CA ALA A 26 -15.64 7.26 6.04
C ALA A 26 -15.17 7.20 7.51
N GLU A 27 -14.64 6.05 7.92
CA GLU A 27 -13.78 5.98 9.11
C GLU A 27 -12.45 6.70 8.83
N PRO A 28 -11.72 7.16 9.86
CA PRO A 28 -10.40 7.75 9.67
C PRO A 28 -9.48 6.83 8.85
N LEU A 29 -8.81 7.39 7.84
CA LEU A 29 -7.99 6.62 6.90
C LEU A 29 -6.79 5.94 7.56
N VAL A 30 -6.28 6.53 8.65
CA VAL A 30 -5.17 6.02 9.44
C VAL A 30 -5.64 5.82 10.89
N PRO A 31 -5.41 4.64 11.49
CA PRO A 31 -5.76 4.38 12.88
C PRO A 31 -5.06 5.36 13.84
N ASN A 32 -5.74 5.72 14.93
CA ASN A 32 -5.25 6.65 15.95
C ASN A 32 -4.96 8.08 15.43
N MET A 33 -5.47 8.44 14.25
CA MET A 33 -5.54 9.81 13.75
C MET A 33 -7.00 10.21 13.58
N ASN A 34 -7.29 11.51 13.70
CA ASN A 34 -8.59 12.03 13.28
C ASN A 34 -8.66 12.13 11.74
N ARG A 35 -9.86 12.38 11.19
CA ARG A 35 -10.08 12.43 9.73
C ARG A 35 -9.22 13.51 9.05
N THR A 36 -9.16 14.69 9.63
CA THR A 36 -8.41 15.84 9.09
C THR A 36 -6.91 15.55 9.06
N GLN A 37 -6.34 15.08 10.16
CA GLN A 37 -4.92 14.70 10.26
C GLN A 37 -4.54 13.60 9.28
N ALA A 38 -5.40 12.59 9.12
CA ALA A 38 -5.17 11.50 8.18
C ALA A 38 -5.20 12.01 6.73
N LEU A 39 -6.09 12.97 6.41
CA LEU A 39 -6.18 13.59 5.10
C LEU A 39 -4.99 14.53 4.83
N GLU A 40 -4.58 15.34 5.81
CA GLU A 40 -3.38 16.19 5.72
C GLU A 40 -2.12 15.38 5.43
N ASN A 41 -1.96 14.22 6.09
CA ASN A 41 -0.84 13.31 5.83
C ASN A 41 -0.86 12.76 4.39
N LEU A 42 -2.04 12.39 3.88
CA LEU A 42 -2.20 11.95 2.48
C LEU A 42 -1.87 13.08 1.50
N ILE A 43 -2.39 14.29 1.73
CA ILE A 43 -2.11 15.48 0.90
C ILE A 43 -0.62 15.83 0.91
N ALA A 44 0.03 15.75 2.08
CA ALA A 44 1.47 16.00 2.19
C ALA A 44 2.30 15.03 1.31
N ALA A 45 1.91 13.76 1.26
CA ALA A 45 2.53 12.79 0.35
C ALA A 45 2.24 13.11 -1.13
N THR A 46 1.00 13.46 -1.46
CA THR A 46 0.60 13.88 -2.82
C THR A 46 1.41 15.07 -3.32
N ASN A 47 1.71 16.05 -2.46
CA ASN A 47 2.49 17.22 -2.83
C ASN A 47 3.96 16.88 -3.18
N ILE A 48 4.46 15.71 -2.76
CA ILE A 48 5.84 15.28 -3.01
C ILE A 48 5.92 14.37 -4.24
N ASP A 49 5.00 13.41 -4.39
CA ASP A 49 4.89 12.57 -5.59
C ASP A 49 3.41 12.32 -5.95
N PRO A 50 2.79 13.24 -6.70
CA PRO A 50 1.38 13.12 -7.06
C PRO A 50 1.13 11.95 -8.01
N THR A 51 2.15 11.55 -8.78
CA THR A 51 2.02 10.50 -9.80
C THR A 51 1.98 9.10 -9.20
N ARG A 52 2.51 8.91 -7.99
CA ARG A 52 2.57 7.61 -7.33
C ARG A 52 1.57 7.44 -6.18
N ILE A 53 0.82 8.49 -5.82
CA ILE A 53 -0.09 8.44 -4.68
C ILE A 53 -1.10 7.28 -4.81
N LEU A 54 -1.17 6.44 -3.78
CA LEU A 54 -1.96 5.22 -3.69
C LEU A 54 -1.67 4.11 -4.72
N GLN A 55 -0.79 4.33 -5.70
CA GLN A 55 -0.50 3.30 -6.69
C GLN A 55 0.07 2.05 -6.02
N GLN A 56 -0.57 0.91 -6.29
CA GLN A 56 -0.18 -0.37 -5.71
C GLN A 56 0.99 -1.00 -6.49
N THR A 57 2.09 -1.24 -5.76
CA THR A 57 3.26 -2.02 -6.18
C THR A 57 3.42 -3.24 -5.27
N VAL A 58 3.83 -4.39 -5.83
CA VAL A 58 4.00 -5.63 -5.06
C VAL A 58 5.44 -6.10 -5.16
N CYS A 59 6.06 -6.37 -4.00
CA CYS A 59 7.45 -6.82 -3.88
C CYS A 59 7.50 -8.19 -3.21
N TYR A 60 8.42 -9.03 -3.65
CA TYR A 60 8.64 -10.36 -3.11
C TYR A 60 10.01 -10.44 -2.47
N ASP A 61 10.05 -10.80 -1.19
CA ASP A 61 11.28 -11.12 -0.48
C ASP A 61 11.37 -12.64 -0.32
N ARG A 62 12.13 -13.26 -1.23
CA ARG A 62 12.34 -14.71 -1.26
C ARG A 62 13.06 -15.21 -0.01
N LEU A 63 14.00 -14.43 0.53
CA LEU A 63 14.85 -14.84 1.64
C LEU A 63 14.03 -15.01 2.93
N ASN A 64 13.12 -14.06 3.19
CA ASN A 64 12.26 -14.10 4.37
C ASN A 64 10.87 -14.69 4.11
N SER A 65 10.62 -15.14 2.88
CA SER A 65 9.32 -15.59 2.41
C SER A 65 8.22 -14.57 2.74
N LEU A 66 8.41 -13.31 2.35
CA LEU A 66 7.45 -12.23 2.58
C LEU A 66 6.95 -11.64 1.26
N THR A 67 5.69 -11.21 1.24
CA THR A 67 5.13 -10.39 0.15
C THR A 67 4.73 -9.02 0.71
N PHE A 68 5.21 -7.96 0.06
CA PHE A 68 4.91 -6.57 0.39
C PHE A 68 3.97 -6.00 -0.66
N SER A 69 2.78 -5.55 -0.25
CA SER A 69 1.89 -4.75 -1.10
C SER A 69 1.99 -3.30 -0.66
N VAL A 70 2.66 -2.49 -1.45
CA VAL A 70 2.96 -1.07 -1.22
C VAL A 70 1.92 -0.21 -1.93
N SER A 71 1.08 0.49 -1.17
CA SER A 71 0.26 1.61 -1.64
C SER A 71 0.98 2.90 -1.25
N TRP A 72 1.78 3.43 -2.18
CA TRP A 72 2.71 4.52 -1.88
C TRP A 72 1.97 5.76 -1.35
N GLY A 73 2.54 6.40 -0.33
CA GLY A 73 1.95 7.58 0.31
C GLY A 73 0.77 7.27 1.25
N TYR A 74 0.44 5.99 1.49
CA TYR A 74 -0.63 5.61 2.41
C TYR A 74 -0.25 4.46 3.34
N ALA A 75 -0.12 3.24 2.81
CA ALA A 75 0.06 2.04 3.63
C ALA A 75 0.80 0.91 2.90
N ILE A 76 1.41 0.03 3.68
CA ILE A 76 2.07 -1.20 3.20
C ILE A 76 1.45 -2.38 3.95
N GLN A 77 1.03 -3.39 3.21
CA GLN A 77 0.61 -4.68 3.76
C GLN A 77 1.74 -5.70 3.60
N VAL A 78 2.12 -6.35 4.70
CA VAL A 78 3.15 -7.41 4.72
C VAL A 78 2.50 -8.74 5.03
N PHE A 79 2.62 -9.67 4.08
CA PHE A 79 2.09 -11.02 4.14
C PHE A 79 3.22 -12.01 4.39
N GLN A 80 2.93 -13.05 5.17
CA GLN A 80 3.80 -14.21 5.28
C GLN A 80 3.54 -15.15 4.11
N GLY A 81 4.60 -15.62 3.48
CA GLY A 81 4.59 -16.52 2.34
C GLY A 81 4.38 -15.80 1.00
N ASN A 82 4.19 -16.60 -0.04
CA ASN A 82 3.90 -16.15 -1.39
C ASN A 82 2.43 -15.78 -1.53
N VAL A 83 2.13 -14.55 -1.94
CA VAL A 83 0.78 -14.14 -2.33
C VAL A 83 0.80 -13.69 -3.77
N LEU A 84 -0.01 -14.31 -4.62
CA LEU A 84 -0.02 -14.02 -6.04
C LEU A 84 -0.47 -12.58 -6.31
N LEU A 85 0.14 -11.95 -7.31
CA LEU A 85 -0.23 -10.59 -7.71
C LEU A 85 -1.74 -10.44 -7.98
N PRO A 86 -2.42 -11.31 -8.77
CA PRO A 86 -3.86 -11.20 -9.01
C PRO A 86 -4.71 -11.13 -7.73
N ASP A 87 -4.34 -11.90 -6.71
CA ASP A 87 -5.06 -11.92 -5.42
C ASP A 87 -4.89 -10.60 -4.64
N LEU A 88 -3.76 -9.92 -4.82
CA LEU A 88 -3.48 -8.64 -4.19
C LEU A 88 -4.14 -7.47 -4.91
N LEU A 89 -4.45 -7.60 -6.21
CA LEU A 89 -5.15 -6.57 -6.98
C LEU A 89 -6.64 -6.49 -6.62
N ALA A 90 -7.24 -7.61 -6.21
CA ALA A 90 -8.62 -7.61 -5.75
C ALA A 90 -8.78 -6.78 -4.46
N VAL A 91 -9.76 -5.88 -4.48
CA VAL A 91 -10.00 -4.92 -3.41
C VAL A 91 -10.51 -5.62 -2.17
N LYS A 92 -9.81 -5.46 -1.05
CA LYS A 92 -10.23 -6.07 0.22
C LYS A 92 -11.52 -5.39 0.72
N ARG A 93 -12.56 -6.17 1.03
CA ARG A 93 -13.85 -5.67 1.53
C ARG A 93 -13.76 -5.17 2.99
N THR A 94 -13.15 -4.01 3.20
CA THR A 94 -13.12 -3.31 4.50
C THR A 94 -14.27 -2.31 4.66
N PHE A 95 -14.89 -1.88 3.56
CA PHE A 95 -15.97 -0.91 3.51
C PHE A 95 -17.33 -1.59 3.35
N ALA A 96 -18.39 -0.81 3.52
CA ALA A 96 -19.76 -1.22 3.28
C ALA A 96 -20.39 -0.44 2.11
N PRO A 97 -21.35 -1.03 1.38
CA PRO A 97 -22.19 -0.28 0.46
C PRO A 97 -23.04 0.75 1.24
N TRP A 98 -23.48 1.79 0.53
CA TRP A 98 -24.34 2.82 1.14
C TRP A 98 -25.72 2.26 1.50
N ARG A 99 -26.29 1.43 0.62
CA ARG A 99 -27.54 0.69 0.83
C ARG A 99 -27.26 -0.82 0.98
N LYS A 100 -28.13 -1.53 1.71
CA LYS A 100 -27.99 -2.98 1.98
C LYS A 100 -28.37 -3.90 0.80
N ILE A 101 -28.83 -3.35 -0.32
CA ILE A 101 -29.21 -4.11 -1.51
C ILE A 101 -27.94 -4.45 -2.31
N HIS A 102 -27.87 -5.67 -2.85
CA HIS A 102 -26.77 -6.28 -3.62
C HIS A 102 -25.58 -5.34 -3.92
N SER A 103 -24.44 -5.61 -3.29
CA SER A 103 -23.23 -4.82 -3.46
C SER A 103 -22.47 -5.25 -4.71
N ASN A 104 -22.90 -4.73 -5.86
CA ASN A 104 -22.15 -4.84 -7.11
C ASN A 104 -21.20 -3.64 -7.20
N PHE A 105 -19.90 -3.90 -7.06
CA PHE A 105 -18.85 -2.90 -7.27
C PHE A 105 -18.31 -3.03 -8.69
N MET A 106 -17.83 -1.94 -9.29
CA MET A 106 -17.21 -1.93 -10.62
C MET A 106 -15.77 -2.49 -10.63
N PHE A 107 -15.37 -3.18 -9.58
CA PHE A 107 -14.03 -3.73 -9.40
C PHE A 107 -14.12 -5.04 -8.62
N ASP A 108 -13.13 -5.90 -8.83
CA ASP A 108 -13.03 -7.16 -8.13
C ASP A 108 -12.79 -6.94 -6.64
N THR A 109 -13.45 -7.77 -5.85
CA THR A 109 -13.37 -7.68 -4.40
C THR A 109 -13.05 -9.04 -3.82
N ARG A 110 -12.26 -9.03 -2.75
CA ARG A 110 -11.91 -10.22 -1.97
C ARG A 110 -12.30 -10.06 -0.52
N ASP A 111 -12.50 -11.19 0.13
CA ASP A 111 -12.91 -11.21 1.52
C ASP A 111 -11.84 -10.62 2.45
N ASN A 112 -12.33 -9.93 3.48
CA ASN A 112 -11.50 -9.51 4.59
C ASN A 112 -11.64 -10.54 5.72
N PRO A 113 -10.57 -11.29 6.08
CA PRO A 113 -10.65 -12.29 7.13
C PRO A 113 -11.25 -11.72 8.41
N LYS A 114 -12.24 -12.41 8.98
CA LYS A 114 -12.87 -11.99 10.25
C LYS A 114 -11.88 -12.07 11.40
N ASP A 115 -11.05 -13.11 11.39
CA ASP A 115 -9.94 -13.29 12.32
C ASP A 115 -8.83 -12.25 12.05
N PRO A 116 -8.57 -11.32 12.99
CA PRO A 116 -7.52 -10.31 12.85
C PRO A 116 -6.11 -10.92 12.70
N CYS A 117 -5.85 -12.10 13.26
CA CYS A 117 -4.55 -12.76 13.17
C CYS A 117 -4.26 -13.37 11.79
N LYS A 118 -5.29 -13.58 10.96
CA LYS A 118 -5.13 -14.01 9.56
C LYS A 118 -4.93 -12.84 8.60
N ARG A 119 -4.93 -11.60 9.11
CA ARG A 119 -4.70 -10.40 8.28
C ARG A 119 -3.21 -10.12 8.18
N PRO A 120 -2.74 -9.54 7.06
CA PRO A 120 -1.36 -9.09 6.94
C PRO A 120 -1.04 -8.01 7.98
N SER A 121 0.23 -7.88 8.33
CA SER A 121 0.69 -6.73 9.10
C SER A 121 0.54 -5.46 8.26
N ILE A 122 0.03 -4.39 8.86
CA ILE A 122 -0.19 -3.12 8.16
C ILE A 122 0.80 -2.09 8.69
N PHE A 123 1.41 -1.32 7.80
CA PHE A 123 2.29 -0.20 8.11
C PHE A 123 1.70 1.05 7.47
N PHE A 124 1.54 2.11 8.25
CA PHE A 124 1.03 3.38 7.74
C PHE A 124 2.16 4.38 7.56
N LEU A 125 1.98 5.27 6.59
CA LEU A 125 2.90 6.35 6.32
C LEU A 125 3.11 7.22 7.57
N LYS A 126 4.38 7.48 7.89
CA LYS A 126 4.80 8.40 8.95
C LYS A 126 5.37 9.70 8.42
N ASN A 127 6.24 9.61 7.43
CA ASN A 127 6.91 10.78 6.87
C ASN A 127 7.32 10.51 5.42
N VAL A 128 7.33 11.55 4.60
CA VAL A 128 7.84 11.55 3.23
C VAL A 128 8.82 12.71 3.09
N THR A 129 9.96 12.45 2.48
CA THR A 129 10.99 13.44 2.21
C THR A 129 11.54 13.21 0.81
N SER A 130 12.06 14.27 0.19
CA SER A 130 12.66 14.18 -1.14
C SER A 130 13.86 15.10 -1.25
N ASP A 131 14.78 14.75 -2.14
CA ASP A 131 15.84 15.65 -2.61
C ASP A 131 15.63 16.00 -4.10
N LYS A 132 16.70 16.36 -4.81
CA LYS A 132 16.62 16.71 -6.24
C LYS A 132 16.23 15.54 -7.14
N ARG A 133 16.55 14.29 -6.77
CA ARG A 133 16.43 13.11 -7.65
C ARG A 133 15.65 11.96 -7.03
N GLU A 134 15.60 11.88 -5.72
CA GLU A 134 15.06 10.75 -4.98
C GLU A 134 13.99 11.20 -3.98
N ILE A 135 13.11 10.26 -3.70
CA ILE A 135 12.03 10.37 -2.73
C ILE A 135 12.13 9.16 -1.83
N TRP A 136 12.02 9.36 -0.53
CA TRP A 136 11.91 8.27 0.43
C TRP A 136 10.79 8.52 1.42
N SER A 137 10.08 7.45 1.75
CA SER A 137 8.94 7.46 2.65
C SER A 137 9.10 6.40 3.73
N SER A 138 8.75 6.75 4.96
CA SER A 138 8.88 5.86 6.12
C SER A 138 7.51 5.42 6.62
N TYR A 139 7.41 4.14 6.97
CA TYR A 139 6.17 3.51 7.40
C TYR A 139 6.40 2.78 8.72
N SER A 140 5.45 2.94 9.65
CA SER A 140 5.49 2.30 10.96
C SER A 140 4.42 1.23 11.07
N ARG A 141 4.76 0.11 11.71
CA ARG A 141 3.80 -0.96 11.97
C ARG A 141 2.63 -0.44 12.81
N HIS A 142 1.42 -0.77 12.38
CA HIS A 142 0.22 -0.67 13.19
C HIS A 142 0.06 -1.93 14.05
N ILE A 143 -0.05 -1.74 15.36
CA ILE A 143 -0.25 -2.84 16.31
C ILE A 143 -1.75 -3.04 16.52
N GLU A 144 -2.29 -4.09 15.92
CA GLU A 144 -3.67 -4.52 16.11
C GLU A 144 -3.81 -5.21 17.48
N LYS A 145 -4.47 -4.56 18.43
CA LYS A 145 -4.64 -5.08 19.81
C LYS A 145 -5.35 -6.45 19.84
N LYS A 146 -6.17 -6.75 18.83
CA LYS A 146 -6.94 -7.99 18.72
C LYS A 146 -6.13 -9.19 18.24
N CYS A 147 -4.87 -9.00 17.82
CA CYS A 147 -3.94 -10.08 17.55
C CYS A 147 -2.58 -9.82 18.23
N PRO A 148 -2.39 -10.27 19.49
CA PRO A 148 -1.15 -10.02 20.24
C PRO A 148 0.05 -10.80 19.71
N LYS A 149 -0.16 -11.86 18.92
CA LYS A 149 0.90 -12.61 18.24
C LYS A 149 1.37 -11.82 17.02
N SER A 150 2.22 -10.81 17.23
CA SER A 150 2.93 -10.22 16.11
C SER A 150 3.94 -11.23 15.58
N ASN A 151 3.93 -11.51 14.28
CA ASN A 151 4.94 -12.38 13.69
C ASN A 151 6.32 -11.72 13.89
N PRO A 152 7.23 -12.32 14.70
CA PRO A 152 8.49 -11.69 15.09
C PRO A 152 9.43 -11.47 13.89
N THR A 153 9.23 -12.22 12.80
CA THR A 153 9.99 -12.12 11.55
C THR A 153 9.66 -10.89 10.71
N HIS A 154 8.52 -10.25 10.93
CA HIS A 154 8.16 -9.06 10.16
C HIS A 154 8.98 -7.84 10.67
N PRO A 155 9.29 -6.85 9.81
CA PRO A 155 10.05 -5.66 10.21
C PRO A 155 9.26 -4.70 11.10
N LYS A 156 9.93 -3.88 11.92
CA LYS A 156 9.28 -2.83 12.73
C LYS A 156 9.00 -1.56 11.93
N LYS A 157 9.88 -1.25 10.98
CA LYS A 157 9.76 -0.08 10.08
C LYS A 157 10.09 -0.47 8.65
N ILE A 158 9.48 0.22 7.71
CA ILE A 158 9.78 0.06 6.29
C ILE A 158 10.10 1.44 5.72
N THR A 159 11.17 1.51 4.94
CA THR A 159 11.52 2.71 4.18
C THR A 159 11.39 2.37 2.70
N VAL A 160 10.62 3.17 1.96
CA VAL A 160 10.44 2.99 0.51
C VAL A 160 11.18 4.11 -0.20
N PHE A 161 12.10 3.74 -1.07
CA PHE A 161 12.89 4.63 -1.92
C PHE A 161 12.37 4.59 -3.35
N SER A 162 12.44 5.72 -4.03
CA SER A 162 12.02 5.85 -5.42
C SER A 162 12.70 7.04 -6.08
N ARG A 163 12.99 6.94 -7.37
CA ARG A 163 13.41 8.10 -8.15
C ARG A 163 12.20 8.99 -8.47
N LYS A 164 12.44 10.31 -8.50
CA LYS A 164 11.49 11.26 -9.08
C LYS A 164 11.23 10.85 -10.52
N LEU A 165 9.94 10.72 -10.86
CA LEU A 165 9.54 10.44 -12.22
C LEU A 165 9.78 11.72 -13.04
N ASP A 166 10.62 11.61 -14.07
CA ASP A 166 10.79 12.68 -15.05
C ASP A 166 9.56 12.65 -15.96
N LEU A 167 8.75 13.69 -15.86
CA LEU A 167 7.46 13.82 -16.55
C LEU A 167 7.62 14.07 -18.06
N SER A 168 8.86 14.17 -18.57
CA SER A 168 9.08 14.41 -20.00
C SER A 168 8.86 13.13 -20.83
N ILE A 169 7.84 13.17 -21.69
CA ILE A 169 7.49 12.20 -22.76
C ILE A 169 6.84 10.89 -22.31
N GLU A 170 7.19 10.32 -21.15
CA GLU A 170 6.57 9.08 -20.64
C GLU A 170 5.10 9.24 -20.21
N GLU A 171 4.63 10.47 -20.00
CA GLU A 171 3.22 10.79 -19.68
C GLU A 171 2.22 10.42 -20.80
N MET A 172 2.69 10.26 -22.04
CA MET A 172 1.83 9.80 -23.14
C MET A 172 1.63 8.27 -23.16
N LYS A 173 2.31 7.52 -22.29
CA LYS A 173 2.18 6.06 -22.21
C LYS A 173 1.31 5.68 -21.02
N ALA A 174 0.51 4.62 -21.19
CA ALA A 174 -0.27 4.06 -20.10
C ALA A 174 0.65 3.73 -18.90
N PRO A 175 0.27 4.12 -17.66
CA PRO A 175 1.09 3.90 -16.49
C PRO A 175 1.34 2.40 -16.30
N ARG A 176 2.62 2.04 -16.20
CA ARG A 176 3.06 0.66 -15.92
C ARG A 176 3.37 0.53 -14.44
N ARG A 177 2.98 -0.60 -13.85
CA ARG A 177 3.32 -0.91 -12.46
C ARG A 177 4.84 -0.90 -12.33
N GLN A 178 5.33 -0.23 -11.30
CA GLN A 178 6.74 -0.31 -10.96
C GLN A 178 7.03 -1.62 -10.26
N CYS A 179 8.26 -2.09 -10.41
CA CYS A 179 8.76 -3.25 -9.70
C CYS A 179 9.65 -2.80 -8.56
N CYS A 180 10.11 -3.74 -7.75
CA CYS A 180 10.82 -3.38 -6.54
C CYS A 180 11.74 -4.46 -6.01
N ASP A 181 12.84 -3.98 -5.43
CA ASP A 181 13.78 -4.79 -4.70
C ASP A 181 13.58 -4.60 -3.20
N VAL A 182 13.68 -5.70 -2.46
CA VAL A 182 13.60 -5.70 -1.00
C VAL A 182 14.99 -5.98 -0.45
N PHE A 183 15.49 -5.08 0.38
CA PHE A 183 16.77 -5.25 1.06
C PHE A 183 16.56 -5.26 2.58
N PRO A 184 17.18 -6.20 3.30
CA PRO A 184 17.26 -6.11 4.75
C PRO A 184 18.10 -4.91 5.14
N SER A 185 17.65 -4.16 6.14
CA SER A 185 18.38 -3.03 6.73
C SER A 185 18.63 -3.30 8.21
N THR A 186 19.46 -2.48 8.86
CA THR A 186 19.82 -2.63 10.27
C THR A 186 18.60 -2.44 11.19
N ASN A 187 18.58 -3.10 12.35
CA ASN A 187 17.59 -2.89 13.43
C ASN A 187 16.11 -3.16 13.06
N ASP A 188 15.80 -4.34 12.51
CA ASP A 188 14.44 -4.75 12.12
C ASP A 188 13.77 -3.79 11.12
N THR A 189 14.56 -3.15 10.27
CA THR A 189 14.07 -2.27 9.20
C THR A 189 14.26 -2.95 7.86
N VAL A 190 13.33 -2.70 6.94
CA VAL A 190 13.41 -3.17 5.55
C VAL A 190 13.38 -1.95 4.65
N SER A 191 14.28 -1.93 3.66
CA SER A 191 14.22 -0.96 2.57
C SER A 191 13.62 -1.59 1.33
N ILE A 192 12.68 -0.88 0.71
CA ILE A 192 12.07 -1.26 -0.57
C ILE A 192 12.45 -0.21 -1.59
N HIS A 193 13.03 -0.61 -2.71
CA HIS A 193 13.46 0.29 -3.76
C HIS A 193 12.54 0.12 -4.97
N LEU A 194 11.72 1.14 -5.26
CA LEU A 194 10.85 1.15 -6.42
C LEU A 194 11.66 1.53 -7.67
N ARG A 195 11.51 0.74 -8.73
CA ARG A 195 12.21 0.91 -10.00
C ARG A 195 11.34 0.51 -11.18
N ARG A 196 11.85 0.75 -12.39
CA ARG A 196 11.25 0.16 -13.59
C ARG A 196 11.40 -1.36 -13.52
N CYS A 197 10.42 -2.06 -14.07
CA CYS A 197 10.48 -3.51 -14.20
C CYS A 197 11.52 -3.90 -15.25
N GLU A 198 12.25 -4.96 -14.95
CA GLU A 198 13.13 -5.60 -15.93
C GLU A 198 12.30 -6.47 -16.89
N THR A 199 12.91 -6.96 -17.97
CA THR A 199 12.25 -7.81 -18.97
C THR A 199 11.69 -9.12 -18.41
N ILE A 200 12.22 -9.61 -17.29
CA ILE A 200 11.85 -10.88 -16.66
C ILE A 200 11.55 -10.64 -15.17
N GLU A 201 10.57 -9.78 -14.88
CA GLU A 201 10.11 -9.60 -13.51
C GLU A 201 9.14 -10.70 -13.09
N LEU A 202 9.32 -11.21 -11.89
CA LEU A 202 8.48 -12.21 -11.27
C LEU A 202 7.18 -11.59 -10.74
N ILE A 203 6.07 -12.28 -10.96
CA ILE A 203 4.75 -11.92 -10.40
C ILE A 203 4.39 -12.76 -9.16
N SER A 204 5.31 -13.60 -8.69
CA SER A 204 5.23 -14.45 -7.49
C SER A 204 6.60 -15.06 -7.15
N MET A 205 6.74 -15.63 -5.96
CA MET A 205 7.87 -16.52 -5.63
C MET A 205 7.66 -17.91 -6.26
N GLU A 206 8.74 -18.60 -6.62
CA GLU A 206 8.68 -20.00 -7.06
C GLU A 206 8.27 -20.90 -5.89
N SER A 207 7.51 -21.96 -6.21
CA SER A 207 6.93 -22.91 -5.25
C SER A 207 7.90 -24.05 -4.94
#